data_AF-A0A317IMN3-F1
#
_entry.id   AF-A0A317IMN3-F1
#
_cell.length_a   1.000
_cell.length_b   1.000
_cell.length_c   1.000
_cell.angle_alpha   90.00
_cell.angle_beta   90.00
_cell.angle_gamma   90.00
#
_symmetry.space_group_name_H-M   'P 1'
#
loop_
_entity.id
_entity.type
_entity.pdbx_description
1 polymer ?
#
loop_
_entity_poly.entity_id
_entity_poly.type
_entity_poly.pdbx_seq_one_letter_code
_entity_poly.pdbx_strand_id
1 'polypeptide(L)'
;MPASKLKVLSVRLPESDLRRYKSISASRGVSLQDAVHQALESWANGLRRAAKDPLDSLEGSLAGVDVRALMERERQAELRKDQRRSR
;
A
#
# COMPACT_ATOMS: atom_id res chain seq x y z
N MET A 1 31.74 21.94 6.90
CA MET A 1 30.54 21.07 6.92
C MET A 1 30.79 19.98 7.95
N PRO A 2 30.01 19.89 9.05
CA PRO A 2 30.26 18.86 10.05
C PRO A 2 29.92 17.50 9.42
N ALA A 3 30.89 16.59 9.42
CA ALA A 3 30.71 15.21 8.98
C ALA A 3 29.81 14.48 9.97
N SER A 4 28.49 14.56 9.73
CA SER A 4 27.50 13.73 10.40
C SER A 4 27.95 12.27 10.27
N LYS A 5 28.08 11.57 11.41
CA LYS A 5 28.48 10.16 11.48
C LYS A 5 27.49 9.31 10.68
N LEU A 6 27.76 9.12 9.39
CA LEU A 6 26.96 8.25 8.52
C LEU A 6 27.11 6.82 9.06
N LYS A 7 26.01 6.26 9.60
CA LYS A 7 25.97 4.85 10.00
C LYS A 7 26.07 4.00 8.74
N VAL A 8 27.22 3.36 8.55
CA VAL A 8 27.43 2.44 7.44
C VAL A 8 26.71 1.13 7.77
N LEU A 9 25.83 0.70 6.86
CA LEU A 9 25.15 -0.59 6.94
C LEU A 9 25.75 -1.53 5.90
N SER A 10 26.16 -2.72 6.32
CA SER A 10 26.58 -3.79 5.42
C SER A 10 25.40 -4.72 5.16
N VAL A 11 25.03 -4.87 3.89
CA VAL A 11 23.87 -5.67 3.48
C VAL A 11 24.32 -6.75 2.51
N ARG A 12 23.81 -7.97 2.69
CA ARG A 12 23.99 -9.05 1.71
C ARG A 12 22.88 -8.96 0.68
N LEU A 13 23.26 -8.86 -0.59
CA LEU A 13 22.34 -8.87 -1.72
C LEU A 13 22.59 -10.13 -2.57
N PRO A 14 21.55 -10.68 -3.20
CA PRO A 14 21.72 -11.66 -4.27
C PRO A 14 22.62 -11.11 -5.38
N GLU A 15 23.41 -11.99 -6.00
CA GLU A 15 24.39 -11.57 -7.00
C GLU A 15 23.72 -10.89 -8.22
N SER A 16 22.53 -11.37 -8.61
CA SER A 16 21.72 -10.77 -9.66
C SER A 16 21.40 -9.31 -9.40
N ASP A 17 21.06 -8.96 -8.15
CA ASP A 17 20.68 -7.61 -7.78
C ASP A 17 21.91 -6.71 -7.67
N LEU A 18 23.00 -7.24 -7.14
CA LEU A 18 24.28 -6.52 -7.10
C LEU A 18 24.75 -6.14 -8.52
N ARG A 19 24.63 -7.05 -9.50
CA ARG A 19 24.94 -6.76 -10.91
C ARG A 19 24.05 -5.67 -11.50
N ARG A 20 22.74 -5.70 -11.21
CA ARG A 20 21.79 -4.66 -11.64
C ARG A 20 22.17 -3.29 -11.10
N TYR A 21 22.43 -3.18 -9.79
CA TYR A 21 22.82 -1.90 -9.18
C TYR A 21 24.16 -1.38 -9.71
N LYS A 22 25.15 -2.25 -9.95
CA LYS A 22 26.41 -1.87 -10.61
C LYS A 22 26.19 -1.32 -12.03
N SER A 23 25.29 -1.95 -12.80
CA SER A 23 24.95 -1.47 -14.14
C SER A 23 24.27 -0.09 -14.10
N ILE A 24 23.35 0.12 -13.16
CA ILE A 24 22.63 1.39 -12.99
C ILE A 24 23.57 2.49 -12.51
N SER A 25 24.48 2.19 -11.58
CA SER A 25 25.45 3.17 -11.11
C SER A 25 26.39 3.60 -12.24
N ALA A 26 26.85 2.64 -13.04
CA ALA A 26 27.69 2.91 -14.21
C ALA A 26 26.95 3.75 -15.27
N SER A 27 25.70 3.44 -15.59
CA SER A 27 24.95 4.17 -16.62
C SER A 27 24.62 5.62 -16.22
N ARG A 28 24.52 5.89 -14.92
CA ARG A 28 24.25 7.22 -14.38
C ARG A 28 25.50 8.00 -13.98
N GLY A 29 26.69 7.37 -14.05
CA GLY A 29 27.94 7.99 -13.60
C GLY A 29 27.97 8.29 -12.09
N VAL A 30 27.26 7.52 -11.28
CA VAL A 30 27.17 7.71 -9.82
C VAL A 30 27.83 6.54 -9.08
N SER A 31 28.13 6.74 -7.79
CA SER A 31 28.64 5.64 -6.97
C SER A 31 27.57 4.56 -6.75
N LEU A 32 28.01 3.33 -6.49
CA LEU A 32 27.09 2.23 -6.15
C LEU A 32 26.27 2.57 -4.89
N GLN A 33 26.88 3.25 -3.92
CA GLN A 33 26.21 3.67 -2.69
C GLN A 33 25.09 4.67 -2.98
N ASP A 34 25.34 5.66 -3.85
CA ASP A 34 24.33 6.66 -4.22
C ASP A 34 23.19 6.03 -5.00
N ALA A 35 23.49 5.11 -5.92
CA ALA A 35 22.46 4.38 -6.67
C ALA A 35 21.54 3.57 -5.74
N VAL A 36 22.11 2.90 -4.74
CA VAL A 36 21.34 2.17 -3.71
C VAL A 36 20.55 3.14 -2.83
N HIS A 37 21.15 4.27 -2.42
CA HIS A 37 20.47 5.26 -1.60
C HIS A 37 19.26 5.85 -2.31
N GLN A 38 19.40 6.25 -3.57
CA GLN A 38 18.30 6.76 -4.40
C GLN A 38 17.19 5.72 -4.60
N ALA A 39 17.56 4.44 -4.79
CA ALA A 39 16.58 3.37 -4.92
C ALA A 39 15.77 3.18 -3.63
N LEU A 40 16.43 3.19 -2.47
CA LEU A 40 15.77 3.11 -1.17
C LEU A 40 14.89 4.34 -0.89
N GLU A 41 15.37 5.53 -1.22
CA GLU A 41 14.60 6.76 -1.07
C GLU A 41 13.34 6.76 -1.95
N SER A 42 13.48 6.34 -3.21
CA SER A 42 12.35 6.19 -4.14
C SER A 42 11.33 5.18 -3.63
N TRP A 43 11.79 4.02 -3.14
CA TRP A 43 10.92 3.00 -2.55
C TRP A 43 10.21 3.50 -1.29
N ALA A 44 10.93 4.16 -0.37
CA ALA A 44 10.35 4.73 0.84
C ALA A 44 9.31 5.82 0.52
N ASN A 45 9.57 6.65 -0.50
CA ASN A 45 8.61 7.64 -0.97
C ASN A 45 7.36 6.98 -1.58
N GLY A 46 7.52 5.85 -2.29
CA GLY A 46 6.42 5.02 -2.77
C GLY A 46 5.57 4.48 -1.63
N LEU A 47 6.19 3.95 -0.57
CA LEU A 47 5.49 3.48 0.63
C LEU A 47 4.72 4.60 1.33
N ARG A 48 5.32 5.79 1.46
CA ARG A 48 4.63 6.94 2.08
C ARG A 48 3.45 7.42 1.27
N ARG A 49 3.46 7.25 -0.05
CA ARG A 49 2.32 7.54 -0.93
C ARG A 49 1.25 6.46 -0.80
N ALA A 50 1.62 5.18 -0.83
CA ALA A 50 0.69 4.07 -0.64
C ALA A 50 0.04 4.07 0.77
N ALA A 51 0.78 4.49 1.80
CA ALA A 51 0.23 4.69 3.15
C ALA A 51 -0.62 5.97 3.29
N LYS A 52 -0.54 6.88 2.30
CA LYS A 52 -1.36 8.09 2.21
C LYS A 52 -2.65 7.88 1.42
N ASP A 53 -2.80 6.75 0.72
CA ASP A 53 -4.12 6.29 0.30
C ASP A 53 -4.82 5.81 1.56
N PRO A 54 -5.73 6.62 2.12
CA PRO A 54 -6.37 6.26 3.35
C PRO A 54 -7.33 5.12 3.04
N LEU A 55 -7.79 4.48 4.10
CA LEU A 55 -9.03 3.74 4.12
C LEU A 55 -10.24 4.52 3.53
N ASP A 56 -10.08 5.79 3.14
CA ASP A 56 -11.02 6.63 2.40
C ASP A 56 -11.27 6.14 0.95
N SER A 57 -10.43 5.27 0.38
CA SER A 57 -10.77 4.58 -0.88
C SER A 57 -11.72 3.39 -0.71
N LEU A 58 -12.14 3.07 0.53
CA LEU A 58 -13.37 2.31 0.79
C LEU A 58 -14.63 3.18 0.65
N GLU A 59 -14.63 4.18 -0.25
CA GLU A 59 -15.85 4.63 -0.93
C GLU A 59 -16.37 3.53 -1.89
N GLY A 60 -16.65 2.37 -1.32
CA GLY A 60 -17.17 1.18 -2.01
C GLY A 60 -18.48 0.75 -1.35
N SER A 61 -19.59 1.29 -1.85
CA SER A 61 -20.99 0.84 -1.69
C SER A 61 -21.65 0.80 -0.29
N LEU A 62 -20.92 0.86 0.83
CA LEU A 62 -21.52 0.70 2.18
C LEU A 62 -21.23 1.84 3.17
N ALA A 63 -20.42 2.84 2.80
CA ALA A 63 -19.97 3.92 3.70
C ALA A 63 -21.06 4.87 4.22
N GLY A 64 -22.32 4.72 3.78
CA GLY A 64 -23.47 5.48 4.28
C GLY A 64 -24.71 4.63 4.55
N VAL A 65 -24.57 3.30 4.49
CA VAL A 65 -25.71 2.40 4.70
C VAL A 65 -25.69 1.94 6.15
N ASP A 66 -26.70 2.34 6.92
CA ASP A 66 -26.98 1.68 8.20
C ASP A 66 -27.38 0.24 7.92
N VAL A 67 -26.39 -0.65 7.97
CA VAL A 67 -26.53 -2.09 7.70
C VAL A 67 -27.60 -2.71 8.59
N ARG A 68 -27.79 -2.16 9.81
CA ARG A 68 -28.82 -2.64 10.73
C ARG A 68 -30.22 -2.31 10.23
N ALA A 69 -30.42 -1.08 9.75
CA ALA A 69 -31.68 -0.66 9.14
C ALA A 69 -31.98 -1.43 7.84
N LEU A 70 -30.95 -1.75 7.04
CA LEU A 70 -31.10 -2.57 5.83
C LEU A 70 -31.54 -4.00 6.17
N MET A 71 -30.85 -4.66 7.10
CA MET A 71 -31.18 -6.02 7.54
C MET A 71 -32.60 -6.11 8.12
N GLU A 72 -33.04 -5.10 8.87
CA GLU A 72 -34.38 -5.07 9.45
C GLU A 72 -35.47 -4.89 8.38
N ARG A 73 -35.18 -4.08 7.35
CA ARG A 73 -36.08 -3.91 6.20
C ARG A 73 -36.22 -5.19 5.38
N GLU A 74 -35.12 -5.90 5.15
CA GLU A 74 -35.15 -7.19 4.44
C GLU A 74 -35.93 -8.25 5.22
N ARG A 75 -35.69 -8.36 6.53
CA ARG A 75 -36.43 -9.27 7.41
C ARG A 75 -37.95 -8.99 7.39
N GLN A 76 -38.36 -7.73 7.43
CA GLN A 76 -39.79 -7.40 7.33
C GLN A 76 -40.38 -7.72 5.94
N ALA A 77 -39.59 -7.58 4.88
CA ALA A 77 -40.02 -7.94 3.53
C ALA A 77 -40.20 -9.45 3.36
N GLU A 78 -39.34 -10.27 3.95
CA GLU A 78 -39.50 -11.73 4.00
C GLU A 78 -40.73 -12.16 4.79
N LEU A 79 -40.92 -11.61 6.00
CA LEU A 79 -42.09 -11.92 6.82
C LEU A 79 -43.42 -11.59 6.12
N ARG A 80 -43.45 -10.52 5.31
CA ARG A 80 -44.62 -10.17 4.49
C ARG A 80 -44.83 -11.09 3.29
N LYS A 81 -43.76 -11.65 2.71
CA LYS A 81 -43.86 -12.64 1.64
C LYS A 81 -44.42 -13.96 2.16
N ASP A 82 -44.00 -14.39 3.34
CA ASP A 82 -44.50 -15.62 3.96
C ASP A 82 -45.98 -15.52 4.35
N GLN A 83 -46.43 -14.37 4.87
CA GLN A 83 -47.85 -14.14 5.15
C GLN A 83 -48.73 -14.14 3.89
N ARG A 84 -48.18 -13.76 2.73
CA ARG A 84 -48.89 -13.83 1.43
C ARG A 84 -48.89 -15.22 0.81
N ARG A 85 -47.97 -16.10 1.21
CA ARG A 85 -47.90 -17.51 0.77
C ARG A 85 -48.78 -18.45 1.61
N SER A 86 -49.16 -18.01 2.80
CA SER A 86 -50.01 -18.77 3.74
C SER A 86 -51.50 -18.40 3.65
N ARG A 87 -51.90 -17.60 2.65
CA ARG A 87 -53.28 -17.33 2.25
C ARG A 87 -53.50 -17.90 0.85
#